data_AF-A0A936EIQ2-F1
#
_entry.id   AF-A0A936EIQ2-F1
#
_cell.length_a   1.000
_cell.length_b   1.000
_cell.length_c   1.000
_cell.angle_alpha   90.00
_cell.angle_beta   90.00
_cell.angle_gamma   90.00
#
_symmetry.space_group_name_H-M   'P 1'
#
loop_
_entity.id
_entity.type
_entity.pdbx_description
1 polymer ?
#
loop_
_entity_poly.entity_id
_entity_poly.type
_entity_poly.pdbx_seq_one_letter_code
_entity_poly.pdbx_strand_id
1 'polypeptide(L)'
;MRTNESRPGFSNVPATDVMRFGDYDYRGTVADGNRGYMLNVVWGTAENPAEGHSIQETTTSWSLPIFLLRARNAPAGWDDAYAVDITPRNLQRLVVHSGDRFTYRITSLDGAVEASGQITADSDGLLLIPAVPIRVAGAIASVEYLGPAVPPSYAAWRTANFSGTDLTNDEISGPNADPDRCGLTNFARYAFALPARGPVANPIVLDTTGSGDARVLTLTFPRRAEATDLIYTLESSTDLFTWTAVPGRTYTAGSDPIIAQDAVAMGEASRRFLRLRITTP
;
A
#
# COMPACT_ATOMS: atom_id res chain seq x y z
N MET A 1 13.46 25.71 15.10
CA MET A 1 12.10 25.15 14.94
C MET A 1 11.11 26.26 15.25
N ARG A 2 10.30 26.71 14.27
CA ARG A 2 9.29 27.75 14.49
C ARG A 2 8.06 27.10 15.14
N THR A 3 7.75 27.51 16.35
CA THR A 3 6.70 26.98 17.23
C THR A 3 5.31 27.58 16.97
N ASN A 4 5.02 28.06 15.75
CA ASN A 4 3.73 28.66 15.41
C ASN A 4 2.99 27.98 14.24
N GLU A 5 3.49 26.86 13.71
CA GLU A 5 2.80 26.05 12.69
C GLU A 5 1.91 24.96 13.33
N SER A 6 1.28 25.25 14.47
CA SER A 6 0.38 24.34 15.17
C SER A 6 -1.02 24.25 14.53
N ARG A 7 -1.12 24.46 13.22
CA ARG A 7 -2.35 24.29 12.44
C ARG A 7 -2.16 23.13 11.47
N PRO A 8 -3.18 22.28 11.23
CA PRO A 8 -3.16 21.34 10.12
C PRO A 8 -2.78 22.12 8.85
N GLY A 9 -1.75 21.68 8.15
CA GLY A 9 -1.17 22.45 7.05
C GLY A 9 -0.74 21.55 5.92
N PHE A 10 -1.10 21.88 4.69
CA PHE A 10 -0.57 21.17 3.54
C PHE A 10 0.64 21.92 3.04
N SER A 11 1.70 21.18 2.68
CA SER A 11 2.74 21.76 1.84
C SER A 11 2.32 21.49 0.41
N ASN A 12 2.24 22.55 -0.37
CA ASN A 12 2.28 22.44 -1.82
C ASN A 12 3.70 22.05 -2.23
N VAL A 13 3.81 21.15 -3.20
CA VAL A 13 5.04 20.94 -3.98
C VAL A 13 4.96 21.92 -5.17
N PRO A 14 6.09 22.37 -5.76
CA PRO A 14 6.05 23.38 -6.83
C PRO A 14 5.01 23.04 -7.90
N ALA A 15 4.19 24.03 -8.24
CA ALA A 15 3.10 23.86 -9.21
C ALA A 15 3.68 23.48 -10.58
N THR A 16 3.08 22.47 -11.23
CA THR A 16 3.48 22.03 -12.57
C THR A 16 3.30 23.15 -13.60
N ASP A 17 2.21 23.91 -13.45
CA ASP A 17 1.91 25.13 -14.18
C ASP A 17 1.84 26.31 -13.19
N VAL A 18 2.47 27.43 -13.55
CA VAL A 18 2.56 28.63 -12.71
C VAL A 18 2.09 29.89 -13.44
N MET A 19 1.54 30.83 -12.67
CA MET A 19 1.17 32.17 -13.15
C MET A 19 2.13 33.25 -12.64
N ARG A 20 2.14 34.40 -13.32
CA ARG A 20 2.83 35.62 -12.88
C ARG A 20 1.84 36.58 -12.24
N PHE A 21 2.27 37.28 -11.19
CA PHE A 21 1.45 38.28 -10.54
C PHE A 21 1.11 39.43 -11.51
N GLY A 22 -0.18 39.67 -11.75
CA GLY A 22 -0.66 40.76 -12.61
C GLY A 22 -0.62 40.48 -14.12
N ASP A 23 -0.18 39.29 -14.53
CA ASP A 23 -0.14 38.83 -15.91
C ASP A 23 -0.99 37.56 -16.03
N TYR A 24 -2.28 37.76 -16.27
CA TYR A 24 -3.29 36.71 -16.28
C TYR A 24 -3.23 35.79 -17.50
N ASP A 25 -2.52 36.20 -18.57
CA ASP A 25 -2.36 35.41 -19.79
C ASP A 25 -1.08 34.55 -19.76
N TYR A 26 -0.20 34.75 -18.76
CA TYR A 26 1.05 33.99 -18.64
C TYR A 26 0.82 32.59 -18.09
N ARG A 27 1.20 31.58 -18.89
CA ARG A 27 1.28 30.17 -18.49
C ARG A 27 2.72 29.69 -18.58
N GLY A 28 3.40 29.66 -17.44
CA GLY A 28 4.76 29.12 -17.32
C GLY A 28 4.75 27.69 -16.80
N THR A 29 5.78 26.93 -17.13
CA THR A 29 6.01 25.60 -16.53
C THR A 29 7.23 25.64 -15.61
N VAL A 30 7.38 24.63 -14.75
CA VAL A 30 8.59 24.46 -13.92
C VAL A 30 9.89 24.44 -14.76
N ALA A 31 9.80 24.05 -16.05
CA ALA A 31 10.93 24.01 -16.96
C ALA A 31 11.46 25.39 -17.39
N ASP A 32 10.69 26.47 -17.20
CA ASP A 32 11.06 27.81 -17.65
C ASP A 32 12.06 28.53 -16.72
N GLY A 33 12.57 27.86 -15.68
CA GLY A 33 13.46 28.46 -14.68
C GLY A 33 12.84 29.62 -13.90
N ASN A 34 11.52 29.82 -14.02
CA ASN A 34 10.80 30.97 -13.50
C ASN A 34 10.29 30.72 -12.08
N ARG A 35 10.38 31.76 -11.25
CA ARG A 35 9.71 31.84 -9.94
C ARG A 35 8.25 32.27 -10.12
N GLY A 36 7.47 31.47 -10.82
CA GLY A 36 6.02 31.66 -10.79
C GLY A 36 5.49 31.37 -9.37
N TYR A 37 4.46 32.10 -8.96
CA TYR A 37 3.88 31.95 -7.62
C TYR A 37 2.52 31.29 -7.73
N MET A 38 2.13 30.53 -6.71
CA MET A 38 0.74 30.15 -6.51
C MET A 38 -0.06 31.42 -6.19
N LEU A 39 -0.76 31.93 -7.19
CA LEU A 39 -1.55 33.14 -7.04
C LEU A 39 -2.87 32.79 -6.35
N ASN A 40 -3.23 33.50 -5.29
CA ASN A 40 -4.56 33.51 -4.68
C ASN A 40 -5.12 32.14 -4.24
N VAL A 41 -4.27 31.17 -3.92
CA VAL A 41 -4.74 29.86 -3.43
C VAL A 41 -5.18 29.98 -1.98
N VAL A 42 -6.36 29.45 -1.69
CA VAL A 42 -6.93 29.44 -0.35
C VAL A 42 -7.54 28.09 -0.04
N TRP A 43 -7.43 27.69 1.24
CA TRP A 43 -8.10 26.55 1.82
C TRP A 43 -8.59 26.91 3.23
N GLY A 44 -9.62 26.21 3.69
CA GLY A 44 -10.22 26.43 5.02
C GLY A 44 -9.59 25.54 6.08
N THR A 45 -9.29 26.11 7.24
CA THR A 45 -8.99 25.34 8.45
C THR A 45 -10.28 24.99 9.19
N ALA A 46 -10.24 24.03 10.12
CA ALA A 46 -11.41 23.67 10.93
C ALA A 46 -12.00 24.89 11.69
N GLU A 47 -11.15 25.79 12.17
CA GLU A 47 -11.55 26.99 12.92
C GLU A 47 -11.88 28.20 12.04
N ASN A 48 -11.37 28.22 10.81
CA ASN A 48 -11.56 29.31 9.85
C ASN A 48 -11.86 28.72 8.48
N PRO A 49 -13.13 28.42 8.18
CA PRO A 49 -13.53 27.87 6.90
C PRO A 49 -13.31 28.90 5.77
N ALA A 50 -12.94 28.42 4.60
CA ALA A 50 -12.87 29.20 3.36
C ALA A 50 -14.07 28.85 2.49
N GLU A 51 -14.84 29.85 2.07
CA GLU A 51 -16.08 29.65 1.28
C GLU A 51 -17.08 28.67 1.94
N GLY A 52 -17.11 28.61 3.27
CA GLY A 52 -17.96 27.67 4.01
C GLY A 52 -17.42 26.24 4.10
N HIS A 53 -16.27 25.96 3.50
CA HIS A 53 -15.62 24.65 3.56
C HIS A 53 -14.40 24.66 4.49
N SER A 54 -14.17 23.54 5.17
CA SER A 54 -13.05 23.34 6.08
C SER A 54 -12.42 21.97 5.87
N ILE A 55 -11.13 21.86 6.18
CA ILE A 55 -10.46 20.56 6.28
C ILE A 55 -11.23 19.63 7.22
N GLN A 56 -11.41 18.37 6.81
CA GLN A 56 -11.92 17.31 7.66
C GLN A 56 -10.81 16.29 7.90
N GLU A 57 -10.74 15.76 9.13
CA GLU A 57 -9.72 14.79 9.50
C GLU A 57 -10.27 13.75 10.49
N THR A 58 -9.99 12.49 10.21
CA THR A 58 -10.25 11.34 11.08
C THR A 58 -8.93 10.61 11.37
N THR A 59 -8.97 9.48 12.07
CA THR A 59 -7.79 8.63 12.25
C THR A 59 -7.42 7.84 11.00
N THR A 60 -8.27 7.80 9.97
CA THR A 60 -8.03 7.04 8.73
C THR A 60 -8.15 7.88 7.46
N SER A 61 -8.53 9.16 7.55
CA SER A 61 -8.80 9.96 6.36
C SER A 61 -8.64 11.46 6.60
N TRP A 62 -8.47 12.19 5.51
CA TRP A 62 -8.63 13.64 5.49
C TRP A 62 -9.24 14.12 4.18
N SER A 63 -9.85 15.30 4.21
CA SER A 63 -10.25 16.03 3.01
C SER A 63 -9.88 17.51 3.11
N LEU A 64 -9.42 18.08 2.00
CA LEU A 64 -9.00 19.45 1.85
C LEU A 64 -9.78 20.12 0.72
N PRO A 65 -10.71 21.03 1.04
CA PRO A 65 -11.28 21.92 0.05
C PRO A 65 -10.26 23.01 -0.31
N ILE A 66 -10.00 23.20 -1.60
CA ILE A 66 -9.00 24.15 -2.12
C ILE A 66 -9.59 24.98 -3.26
N PHE A 67 -9.26 26.26 -3.26
CA PHE A 67 -9.89 27.26 -4.12
C PHE A 67 -8.86 28.23 -4.67
N LEU A 68 -9.19 28.80 -5.82
CA LEU A 68 -8.58 30.03 -6.31
C LEU A 68 -9.47 31.21 -5.94
N LEU A 69 -9.00 32.12 -5.10
CA LEU A 69 -9.71 33.38 -4.88
C LEU A 69 -9.68 34.20 -6.17
N ARG A 70 -10.86 34.60 -6.63
CA ARG A 70 -10.98 35.48 -7.78
C ARG A 70 -10.26 36.79 -7.51
N ALA A 71 -9.24 37.12 -8.31
CA ALA A 71 -8.53 38.38 -8.15
C ALA A 71 -9.50 39.55 -8.39
N ARG A 72 -9.48 40.58 -7.53
CA ARG A 72 -10.39 41.74 -7.62
C ARG A 72 -10.32 42.46 -8.98
N ASN A 73 -9.20 42.33 -9.69
CA ASN A 73 -8.96 42.96 -10.99
C ASN A 73 -8.97 41.94 -12.15
N ALA A 74 -9.39 40.69 -11.92
CA ALA A 74 -9.51 39.71 -12.98
C ALA A 74 -10.65 40.10 -13.95
N PRO A 75 -10.50 39.85 -15.26
CA PRO A 75 -11.58 40.05 -16.23
C PRO A 75 -12.89 39.34 -15.85
N ALA A 76 -14.00 39.82 -16.38
CA ALA A 76 -15.27 39.09 -16.31
C ALA A 76 -15.14 37.76 -17.07
N GLY A 77 -15.50 36.64 -16.43
CA GLY A 77 -15.38 35.29 -17.03
C GLY A 77 -13.99 34.65 -16.92
N TRP A 78 -13.07 35.23 -16.13
CA TRP A 78 -11.80 34.60 -15.83
C TRP A 78 -12.00 33.31 -15.03
N ASP A 79 -11.69 32.17 -15.67
CA ASP A 79 -11.77 30.81 -15.13
C ASP A 79 -10.49 30.05 -15.46
N ASP A 80 -9.35 30.60 -15.00
CA ASP A 80 -8.09 29.87 -15.12
C ASP A 80 -7.97 28.84 -14.00
N ALA A 81 -7.61 27.63 -14.42
CA ALA A 81 -7.28 26.53 -13.55
C ALA A 81 -5.82 26.14 -13.78
N TYR A 82 -5.12 25.79 -12.71
CA TYR A 82 -3.82 25.15 -12.76
C TYR A 82 -3.80 23.99 -11.78
N ALA A 83 -2.81 23.11 -11.91
CA ALA A 83 -2.71 21.93 -11.07
C ALA A 83 -1.47 22.01 -10.17
N VAL A 84 -1.62 21.57 -8.93
CA VAL A 84 -0.53 21.46 -7.96
C VAL A 84 -0.52 20.10 -7.32
N ASP A 85 0.66 19.59 -7.02
CA ASP A 85 0.78 18.42 -6.18
C ASP A 85 0.71 18.85 -4.71
N ILE A 86 -0.11 18.16 -3.91
CA ILE A 86 -0.27 18.47 -2.49
C ILE A 86 0.21 17.32 -1.62
N THR A 87 0.87 17.66 -0.52
CA THR A 87 1.16 16.70 0.56
C THR A 87 0.63 17.21 1.89
N PRO A 88 -0.08 16.38 2.68
CA PRO A 88 -0.41 16.71 4.05
C PRO A 88 0.87 16.90 4.87
N ARG A 89 0.82 17.86 5.79
CA ARG A 89 1.80 18.03 6.86
C ARG A 89 1.02 18.33 8.14
N ASN A 90 1.62 18.04 9.29
CA ASN A 90 1.06 18.40 10.60
C ASN A 90 -0.42 17.99 10.81
N LEU A 91 -0.82 16.83 10.25
CA LEU A 91 -2.11 16.19 10.52
C LEU A 91 -2.25 15.93 12.02
N GLN A 92 -3.46 16.13 12.57
CA GLN A 92 -3.69 16.10 14.02
C GLN A 92 -4.20 14.74 14.52
N ARG A 93 -4.74 13.91 13.64
CA ARG A 93 -5.43 12.65 13.93
C ARG A 93 -4.90 11.49 13.08
N LEU A 94 -4.71 11.69 11.78
CA LEU A 94 -4.15 10.68 10.89
C LEU A 94 -2.62 10.69 11.00
N VAL A 95 -2.07 9.58 11.45
CA VAL A 95 -0.63 9.33 11.45
C VAL A 95 -0.29 8.59 10.17
N VAL A 96 0.66 9.13 9.40
CA VAL A 96 1.16 8.52 8.16
C VAL A 96 2.55 7.94 8.42
N HIS A 97 2.71 6.64 8.19
CA HIS A 97 3.99 5.95 8.25
C HIS A 97 4.54 5.70 6.84
N SER A 98 5.86 5.58 6.74
CA SER A 98 6.49 5.21 5.48
C SER A 98 5.94 3.87 4.98
N GLY A 99 5.61 3.81 3.69
CA GLY A 99 5.00 2.65 3.07
C GLY A 99 3.49 2.55 3.27
N ASP A 100 2.84 3.38 4.07
CA ASP A 100 1.37 3.34 4.17
C ASP A 100 0.69 3.61 2.82
N ARG A 101 -0.36 2.86 2.51
CA ARG A 101 -1.14 3.01 1.28
C ARG A 101 -2.41 3.78 1.56
N PHE A 102 -2.79 4.60 0.58
CA PHE A 102 -4.01 5.39 0.61
C PHE A 102 -4.70 5.35 -0.75
N THR A 103 -6.03 5.43 -0.75
CA THR A 103 -6.77 5.86 -1.95
C THR A 103 -6.88 7.37 -1.89
N TYR A 104 -6.58 8.07 -2.98
CA TYR A 104 -6.89 9.49 -3.11
C TYR A 104 -8.10 9.69 -4.04
N ARG A 105 -8.84 10.78 -3.79
CA ARG A 105 -9.86 11.31 -4.70
C ARG A 105 -9.71 12.81 -4.83
N ILE A 106 -9.98 13.30 -6.04
CA ILE A 106 -10.18 14.71 -6.34
C ILE A 106 -11.62 14.82 -6.83
N THR A 107 -12.41 15.66 -6.17
CA THR A 107 -13.78 15.94 -6.55
C THR A 107 -14.01 17.43 -6.77
N SER A 108 -15.00 17.78 -7.57
CA SER A 108 -15.63 19.09 -7.51
C SER A 108 -16.34 19.28 -6.15
N LEU A 109 -16.74 20.52 -5.84
CA LEU A 109 -17.43 20.83 -4.57
C LEU A 109 -18.84 20.21 -4.48
N ASP A 110 -19.47 19.93 -5.62
CA ASP A 110 -20.76 19.22 -5.72
C ASP A 110 -20.60 17.68 -5.72
N GLY A 111 -19.36 17.19 -5.62
CA GLY A 111 -19.06 15.77 -5.38
C GLY A 111 -18.80 14.92 -6.62
N ALA A 112 -18.73 15.51 -7.83
CA ALA A 112 -18.31 14.76 -9.02
C ALA A 112 -16.82 14.39 -8.92
N VAL A 113 -16.50 13.11 -9.13
CA VAL A 113 -15.11 12.62 -9.08
C VAL A 113 -14.41 12.98 -10.39
N GLU A 114 -13.33 13.74 -10.29
CA GLU A 114 -12.52 14.19 -11.43
C GLU A 114 -11.27 13.32 -11.60
N ALA A 115 -10.69 12.86 -10.50
CA ALA A 115 -9.58 11.91 -10.49
C ALA A 115 -9.58 11.06 -9.23
N SER A 116 -9.01 9.87 -9.32
CA SER A 116 -8.77 9.00 -8.17
C SER A 116 -7.67 8.00 -8.47
N GLY A 117 -7.08 7.45 -7.43
CA GLY A 117 -6.05 6.42 -7.56
C GLY A 117 -5.54 5.97 -6.20
N GLN A 118 -4.45 5.21 -6.22
CA GLN A 118 -3.74 4.82 -5.01
C GLN A 118 -2.37 5.45 -4.97
N ILE A 119 -1.95 5.82 -3.77
CA ILE A 119 -0.66 6.44 -3.48
C ILE A 119 -0.07 5.76 -2.24
N THR A 120 1.26 5.77 -2.15
CA THR A 120 2.00 5.18 -1.05
C THR A 120 2.86 6.26 -0.42
N ALA A 121 2.89 6.31 0.90
CA ALA A 121 3.74 7.24 1.64
C ALA A 121 5.21 6.89 1.43
N ASP A 122 6.04 7.91 1.15
CA ASP A 122 7.47 7.73 0.88
C ASP A 122 8.30 7.41 2.13
N SER A 123 9.63 7.39 2.02
CA SER A 123 10.55 7.13 3.15
C SER A 123 10.44 8.15 4.27
N ASP A 124 9.95 9.35 3.97
CA ASP A 124 9.80 10.46 4.91
C ASP A 124 8.35 10.55 5.45
N GLY A 125 7.49 9.60 5.09
CA GLY A 125 6.07 9.58 5.48
C GLY A 125 5.23 10.63 4.75
N LEU A 126 5.66 11.08 3.57
CA LEU A 126 4.95 12.07 2.77
C LEU A 126 4.03 11.42 1.76
N LEU A 127 2.88 12.05 1.55
CA LEU A 127 1.81 11.52 0.72
C LEU A 127 1.45 12.53 -0.36
N LEU A 128 1.94 12.31 -1.59
CA LEU A 128 1.71 13.24 -2.69
C LEU A 128 0.42 12.89 -3.44
N ILE A 129 -0.58 13.77 -3.40
CA ILE A 129 -1.71 13.72 -4.33
C ILE A 129 -1.34 14.53 -5.58
N PRO A 130 -1.32 13.90 -6.76
CA PRO A 130 -0.88 14.57 -7.97
C PRO A 130 -1.99 15.44 -8.57
N ALA A 131 -1.58 16.54 -9.20
CA ALA A 131 -2.37 17.37 -10.09
C ALA A 131 -3.73 17.84 -9.52
N VAL A 132 -3.75 18.26 -8.25
CA VAL A 132 -4.94 18.84 -7.62
C VAL A 132 -5.29 20.17 -8.29
N PRO A 133 -6.49 20.32 -8.87
CA PRO A 133 -6.87 21.52 -9.59
C PRO A 133 -7.15 22.67 -8.62
N ILE A 134 -6.57 23.82 -8.92
CA ILE A 134 -6.77 25.10 -8.26
C ILE A 134 -7.54 26.00 -9.22
N ARG A 135 -8.82 26.26 -8.91
CA ARG A 135 -9.75 27.02 -9.76
C ARG A 135 -10.83 27.71 -8.92
N VAL A 136 -11.55 28.65 -9.53
CA VAL A 136 -12.59 29.44 -8.85
C VAL A 136 -13.76 28.56 -8.39
N ALA A 137 -14.13 27.56 -9.20
CA ALA A 137 -15.16 26.58 -8.84
C ALA A 137 -14.79 25.67 -7.66
N GLY A 138 -13.52 25.68 -7.23
CA GLY A 138 -12.99 24.84 -6.15
C GLY A 138 -12.85 23.36 -6.49
N ALA A 139 -12.10 22.67 -5.65
CA ALA A 139 -11.93 21.22 -5.66
C ALA A 139 -11.76 20.69 -4.23
N ILE A 140 -12.01 19.41 -4.03
CA ILE A 140 -11.75 18.71 -2.78
C ILE A 140 -10.78 17.57 -3.07
N ALA A 141 -9.59 17.64 -2.49
CA ALA A 141 -8.68 16.51 -2.47
C ALA A 141 -8.90 15.73 -1.16
N SER A 142 -8.96 14.41 -1.23
CA SER A 142 -9.15 13.57 -0.04
C SER A 142 -8.37 12.28 -0.14
N VAL A 143 -8.10 11.68 1.02
CA VAL A 143 -7.51 10.34 1.11
C VAL A 143 -8.24 9.47 2.12
N GLU A 144 -8.19 8.16 1.88
CA GLU A 144 -8.62 7.12 2.82
C GLU A 144 -7.50 6.11 2.97
N TYR A 145 -7.16 5.78 4.22
CA TYR A 145 -6.12 4.82 4.59
C TYR A 145 -6.51 3.40 4.20
N LEU A 146 -5.58 2.69 3.55
CA LEU A 146 -5.76 1.32 3.10
C LEU A 146 -4.97 0.29 3.93
N GLY A 147 -4.12 0.73 4.85
CA GLY A 147 -3.15 -0.13 5.52
C GLY A 147 -1.71 0.08 5.02
N PRO A 148 -0.72 -0.59 5.64
CA PRO A 148 0.66 -0.57 5.17
C PRO A 148 0.79 -1.19 3.77
N ALA A 149 1.77 -0.75 2.98
CA ALA A 149 2.14 -1.42 1.73
C ALA A 149 2.63 -2.81 2.07
N VAL A 150 1.83 -3.80 1.69
CA VAL A 150 2.23 -5.19 1.81
C VAL A 150 3.25 -5.48 0.70
N PRO A 151 4.47 -5.95 1.04
CA PRO A 151 5.49 -6.18 0.03
C PRO A 151 5.02 -7.21 -1.03
N PRO A 152 5.08 -6.89 -2.33
CA PRO A 152 4.58 -7.78 -3.39
C PRO A 152 5.59 -8.87 -3.77
N SER A 153 6.82 -8.76 -3.28
CA SER A 153 7.89 -9.73 -3.49
C SER A 153 8.68 -10.01 -2.22
N TYR A 154 9.40 -11.13 -2.20
CA TYR A 154 10.32 -11.43 -1.10
C TYR A 154 11.39 -10.35 -0.91
N ALA A 155 11.94 -9.81 -2.00
CA ALA A 155 12.95 -8.76 -1.95
C ALA A 155 12.43 -7.49 -1.25
N ALA A 156 11.22 -7.06 -1.59
CA ALA A 156 10.57 -5.92 -0.92
C ALA A 156 10.26 -6.22 0.54
N TRP A 157 9.88 -7.47 0.87
CA TRP A 157 9.65 -7.88 2.25
C TRP A 157 10.95 -7.88 3.06
N ARG A 158 12.05 -8.33 2.47
CA ARG A 158 13.37 -8.30 3.08
C ARG A 158 13.79 -6.87 3.43
N THR A 159 13.65 -5.92 2.51
CA THR A 159 13.98 -4.51 2.77
C THR A 159 13.05 -3.85 3.79
N ALA A 160 11.79 -4.30 3.87
CA ALA A 160 10.82 -3.77 4.83
C ALA A 160 11.02 -4.30 6.26
N ASN A 161 11.63 -5.48 6.43
CA ASN A 161 11.73 -6.16 7.72
C ASN A 161 13.15 -6.21 8.31
N PHE A 162 14.17 -5.98 7.49
CA PHE A 162 15.57 -6.01 7.92
C PHE A 162 16.27 -4.72 7.52
N SER A 163 17.25 -4.28 8.31
CA SER A 163 18.03 -3.07 8.06
C SER A 163 19.50 -3.25 8.45
N GLY A 164 20.34 -2.31 8.05
CA GLY A 164 21.77 -2.31 8.40
C GLY A 164 22.49 -3.60 7.97
N THR A 165 23.32 -4.14 8.86
CA THR A 165 24.10 -5.36 8.60
C THR A 165 23.24 -6.60 8.42
N ASP A 166 22.09 -6.67 9.08
CA ASP A 166 21.16 -7.80 8.98
C ASP A 166 20.59 -7.89 7.56
N LEU A 167 20.27 -6.75 6.94
CA LEU A 167 19.77 -6.70 5.57
C LEU A 167 20.79 -7.24 4.56
N THR A 168 22.09 -7.03 4.81
CA THR A 168 23.18 -7.49 3.92
C THR A 168 23.68 -8.91 4.23
N ASN A 169 23.24 -9.52 5.33
CA ASN A 169 23.66 -10.87 5.71
C ASN A 169 22.59 -11.90 5.32
N ASP A 170 22.88 -12.73 4.32
CA ASP A 170 21.97 -13.78 3.84
C ASP A 170 21.70 -14.89 4.87
N GLU A 171 22.57 -15.10 5.86
CA GLU A 171 22.33 -16.03 6.96
C GLU A 171 21.27 -15.51 7.95
N ILE A 172 20.92 -14.22 7.89
CA ILE A 172 19.91 -13.59 8.74
C ILE A 172 18.66 -13.26 7.92
N SER A 173 18.82 -12.56 6.79
CA SER A 173 17.72 -12.01 5.99
C SER A 173 17.55 -12.67 4.63
N GLY A 174 18.32 -13.72 4.32
CA GLY A 174 18.15 -14.51 3.10
C GLY A 174 16.91 -15.42 3.16
N PRO A 175 16.39 -15.88 2.01
CA PRO A 175 15.13 -16.62 1.93
C PRO A 175 15.13 -17.94 2.70
N ASN A 176 16.30 -18.58 2.81
CA ASN A 176 16.47 -19.86 3.50
C ASN A 176 16.93 -19.72 4.95
N ALA A 177 17.18 -18.51 5.43
CA ALA A 177 17.59 -18.27 6.81
C ALA A 177 16.42 -18.47 7.79
N ASP A 178 16.71 -19.02 8.96
CA ASP A 178 15.84 -19.10 10.12
C ASP A 178 16.59 -18.53 11.33
N PRO A 179 16.74 -17.18 11.39
CA PRO A 179 17.59 -16.53 12.38
C PRO A 179 17.11 -16.78 13.82
N ASP A 180 15.81 -16.98 14.00
CA ASP A 180 15.21 -17.22 15.33
C ASP A 180 15.05 -18.71 15.66
N ARG A 181 15.51 -19.61 14.76
CA ARG A 181 15.55 -21.07 14.95
C ARG A 181 14.20 -21.67 15.34
N CYS A 182 13.15 -21.21 14.69
CA CYS A 182 11.77 -21.64 14.94
C CYS A 182 11.28 -22.73 13.97
N GLY A 183 12.12 -23.14 13.01
CA GLY A 183 11.79 -24.13 11.98
C GLY A 183 11.11 -23.54 10.75
N LEU A 184 11.00 -22.21 10.64
CA LEU A 184 10.44 -21.52 9.47
C LEU A 184 11.47 -20.56 8.88
N THR A 185 11.76 -20.75 7.60
CA THR A 185 12.63 -19.82 6.86
C THR A 185 11.94 -18.47 6.67
N ASN A 186 12.73 -17.43 6.40
CA ASN A 186 12.21 -16.12 6.03
C ASN A 186 11.28 -16.18 4.82
N PHE A 187 11.55 -17.03 3.83
CA PHE A 187 10.66 -17.19 2.68
C PHE A 187 9.31 -17.80 3.07
N ALA A 188 9.29 -18.75 4.02
CA ALA A 188 8.05 -19.26 4.57
C ALA A 188 7.30 -18.18 5.38
N ARG A 189 8.01 -17.38 6.19
CA ARG A 189 7.42 -16.24 6.92
C ARG A 189 6.80 -15.23 5.96
N TYR A 190 7.51 -14.89 4.88
CA TYR A 190 7.00 -14.06 3.79
C TYR A 190 5.73 -14.66 3.18
N ALA A 191 5.76 -15.94 2.80
CA ALA A 191 4.65 -16.59 2.11
C ALA A 191 3.39 -16.72 2.96
N PHE A 192 3.53 -16.85 4.28
CA PHE A 192 2.40 -16.97 5.21
C PHE A 192 2.04 -15.68 5.94
N ALA A 193 2.60 -14.53 5.51
CA ALA A 193 2.38 -13.23 6.14
C ALA A 193 2.65 -13.23 7.66
N LEU A 194 3.71 -13.94 8.08
CA LEU A 194 4.14 -14.01 9.48
C LEU A 194 5.16 -12.91 9.81
N PRO A 195 5.31 -12.55 11.10
CA PRO A 195 6.37 -11.66 11.54
C PRO A 195 7.76 -12.14 11.09
N ALA A 196 8.62 -11.23 10.65
CA ALA A 196 9.97 -11.57 10.19
C ALA A 196 10.91 -12.00 11.32
N ARG A 197 10.62 -11.62 12.57
CA ARG A 197 11.40 -11.97 13.76
C ARG A 197 10.53 -12.50 14.89
N GLY A 198 11.16 -13.19 15.82
CA GLY A 198 10.55 -13.76 17.01
C GLY A 198 9.90 -15.12 16.77
N PRO A 199 9.36 -15.74 17.84
CA PRO A 199 8.74 -17.05 17.77
C PRO A 199 7.46 -17.00 16.94
N VAL A 200 7.31 -17.96 16.04
CA VAL A 200 6.11 -18.15 15.22
C VAL A 200 5.74 -19.64 15.22
N ALA A 201 4.45 -19.93 15.25
CA ALA A 201 3.97 -21.30 15.09
C ALA A 201 3.93 -21.67 13.61
N ASN A 202 4.11 -22.96 13.30
CA ASN A 202 3.91 -23.45 11.94
C ASN A 202 2.42 -23.30 11.57
N PRO A 203 2.08 -22.53 10.51
CA PRO A 203 0.69 -22.30 10.14
C PRO A 203 0.08 -23.47 9.35
N ILE A 204 0.88 -24.48 8.99
CA ILE A 204 0.43 -25.64 8.24
C ILE A 204 -0.12 -26.69 9.21
N VAL A 205 -1.33 -27.17 8.95
CA VAL A 205 -1.99 -28.24 9.72
C VAL A 205 -2.13 -29.48 8.84
N LEU A 206 -1.63 -30.62 9.33
CA LEU A 206 -1.87 -31.93 8.73
C LEU A 206 -3.09 -32.57 9.36
N ASP A 207 -4.00 -33.06 8.53
CA ASP A 207 -5.17 -33.81 8.96
C ASP A 207 -5.51 -34.87 7.89
N THR A 208 -6.72 -35.41 7.97
CA THR A 208 -7.25 -36.44 7.10
C THR A 208 -8.75 -36.26 6.96
N THR A 209 -9.32 -36.68 5.83
CA THR A 209 -10.76 -36.64 5.59
C THR A 209 -11.24 -37.90 4.89
N GLY A 210 -12.54 -38.19 4.97
CA GLY A 210 -13.15 -39.45 4.50
C GLY A 210 -13.25 -40.51 5.59
N SER A 211 -13.55 -41.75 5.19
CA SER A 211 -13.81 -42.86 6.11
C SER A 211 -13.13 -44.16 5.66
N GLY A 212 -12.76 -44.99 6.64
CA GLY A 212 -12.11 -46.29 6.40
C GLY A 212 -10.87 -46.17 5.51
N ASP A 213 -10.73 -47.11 4.58
CA ASP A 213 -9.61 -47.17 3.64
C ASP A 213 -9.63 -46.06 2.59
N ALA A 214 -10.78 -45.40 2.39
CA ALA A 214 -10.93 -44.26 1.48
C ALA A 214 -10.48 -42.92 2.11
N ARG A 215 -10.01 -42.93 3.36
CA ARG A 215 -9.46 -41.74 4.03
C ARG A 215 -8.24 -41.22 3.28
N VAL A 216 -8.12 -39.90 3.12
CA VAL A 216 -6.98 -39.24 2.46
C VAL A 216 -6.30 -38.26 3.40
N LEU A 217 -5.00 -38.02 3.21
CA LEU A 217 -4.27 -36.97 3.91
C LEU A 217 -4.66 -35.58 3.39
N THR A 218 -4.70 -34.60 4.28
CA THR A 218 -4.95 -33.19 3.95
C THR A 218 -3.91 -32.28 4.57
N LEU A 219 -3.48 -31.25 3.82
CA LEU A 219 -2.70 -30.13 4.34
C LEU A 219 -3.52 -28.86 4.26
N THR A 220 -3.73 -28.22 5.40
CA THR A 220 -4.35 -26.90 5.51
C THR A 220 -3.28 -25.85 5.68
N PHE A 221 -3.29 -24.79 4.87
CA PHE A 221 -2.30 -23.71 4.95
C PHE A 221 -2.90 -22.35 4.53
N PRO A 222 -2.48 -21.25 5.17
CA PRO A 222 -2.84 -19.92 4.70
C PRO A 222 -2.05 -19.58 3.44
N ARG A 223 -2.55 -18.59 2.71
CA ARG A 223 -1.83 -17.97 1.59
C ARG A 223 -1.79 -16.47 1.84
N ARG A 224 -0.77 -15.82 1.30
CA ARG A 224 -0.68 -14.37 1.27
C ARG A 224 -1.36 -13.86 0.00
N ALA A 225 -2.29 -12.92 0.13
CA ALA A 225 -3.09 -12.40 -0.99
C ALA A 225 -2.32 -11.38 -1.83
N GLU A 226 -1.43 -10.63 -1.18
CA GLU A 226 -0.80 -9.44 -1.73
C GLU A 226 0.52 -9.74 -2.46
N ALA A 227 1.08 -10.92 -2.23
CA ALA A 227 2.28 -11.39 -2.89
C ALA A 227 1.92 -11.96 -4.26
N THR A 228 2.27 -11.28 -5.35
CA THR A 228 1.95 -11.77 -6.70
C THR A 228 2.96 -12.80 -7.21
N ASP A 229 4.03 -13.04 -6.45
CA ASP A 229 5.16 -13.89 -6.80
C ASP A 229 5.16 -15.24 -6.08
N LEU A 230 4.00 -15.76 -5.63
CA LEU A 230 3.95 -17.00 -4.87
C LEU A 230 3.14 -18.11 -5.55
N ILE A 231 3.77 -19.28 -5.64
CA ILE A 231 3.16 -20.54 -6.04
C ILE A 231 3.31 -21.53 -4.90
N TYR A 232 2.20 -22.15 -4.49
CA TYR A 232 2.12 -23.19 -3.48
C TYR A 232 1.76 -24.51 -4.16
N THR A 233 2.64 -25.49 -4.09
CA THR A 233 2.43 -26.82 -4.69
C THR A 233 2.40 -27.86 -3.59
N LEU A 234 1.30 -28.60 -3.48
CA LEU A 234 1.24 -29.79 -2.65
C LEU A 234 2.12 -30.86 -3.30
N GLU A 235 3.09 -31.37 -2.56
CA GLU A 235 3.93 -32.48 -2.98
C GLU A 235 3.73 -33.67 -2.04
N SER A 236 3.85 -34.86 -2.60
CA SER A 236 3.71 -36.13 -1.91
C SER A 236 4.95 -36.99 -2.07
N SER A 237 5.18 -37.88 -1.12
CA SER A 237 6.28 -38.84 -1.16
C SER A 237 5.87 -40.16 -0.52
N THR A 238 6.53 -41.24 -0.92
CA THR A 238 6.43 -42.58 -0.30
C THR A 238 7.67 -42.95 0.50
N ASP A 239 8.76 -42.19 0.37
CA ASP A 239 10.10 -42.50 0.92
C ASP A 239 10.77 -41.32 1.65
N LEU A 240 10.17 -40.13 1.64
CA LEU A 240 10.71 -38.84 2.12
C LEU A 240 11.91 -38.27 1.33
N PHE A 241 12.38 -38.96 0.29
CA PHE A 241 13.48 -38.53 -0.56
C PHE A 241 12.97 -38.00 -1.90
N THR A 242 12.10 -38.76 -2.56
CA THR A 242 11.52 -38.43 -3.84
C THR A 242 10.17 -37.78 -3.63
N TRP A 243 10.02 -36.54 -4.07
CA TRP A 243 8.81 -35.74 -3.90
C TRP A 243 8.22 -35.41 -5.27
N THR A 244 6.92 -35.65 -5.43
CA THR A 244 6.19 -35.38 -6.67
C THR A 244 4.98 -34.50 -6.38
N ALA A 245 4.71 -33.56 -7.29
CA ALA A 245 3.53 -32.71 -7.20
C ALA A 245 2.25 -33.56 -7.25
N VAL A 246 1.31 -33.27 -6.36
CA VAL A 246 -0.02 -33.88 -6.40
C VAL A 246 -0.81 -33.22 -7.54
N PRO A 247 -1.37 -33.99 -8.49
CA PRO A 247 -2.04 -33.43 -9.66
C PRO A 247 -3.18 -32.45 -9.29
N GLY A 248 -3.17 -31.26 -9.90
CA GLY A 248 -4.21 -30.25 -9.68
C GLY A 248 -4.19 -29.60 -8.29
N ARG A 249 -3.07 -29.71 -7.55
CA ARG A 249 -2.89 -29.11 -6.21
C ARG A 249 -1.79 -28.05 -6.22
N THR A 250 -1.87 -27.16 -7.19
CA THR A 250 -1.05 -25.95 -7.29
C THR A 250 -1.95 -24.74 -7.11
N TYR A 251 -1.54 -23.82 -6.23
CA TYR A 251 -2.31 -22.66 -5.83
C TYR A 251 -1.45 -21.41 -5.97
N THR A 252 -2.04 -20.33 -6.45
CA THR A 252 -1.42 -19.00 -6.43
C THR A 252 -1.72 -18.30 -5.10
N ALA A 253 -1.17 -17.11 -4.89
CA ALA A 253 -1.57 -16.20 -3.83
C ALA A 253 -3.10 -16.00 -3.68
N GLY A 254 -3.54 -15.72 -2.46
CA GLY A 254 -4.96 -15.50 -2.11
C GLY A 254 -5.15 -15.30 -0.61
N SER A 255 -6.33 -14.83 -0.20
CA SER A 255 -6.65 -14.53 1.21
C SER A 255 -7.17 -15.73 2.00
N ASP A 256 -7.82 -16.66 1.32
CA ASP A 256 -8.46 -17.80 1.98
C ASP A 256 -7.48 -18.97 2.16
N PRO A 257 -7.51 -19.65 3.34
CA PRO A 257 -6.72 -20.85 3.55
C PRO A 257 -7.18 -21.95 2.61
N ILE A 258 -6.21 -22.76 2.16
CA ILE A 258 -6.46 -23.91 1.32
C ILE A 258 -6.46 -25.16 2.18
N ILE A 259 -7.43 -26.04 1.95
CA ILE A 259 -7.40 -27.43 2.41
C ILE A 259 -7.06 -28.29 1.19
N ALA A 260 -5.78 -28.62 1.02
CA ALA A 260 -5.31 -29.42 -0.11
C ALA A 260 -5.33 -30.90 0.27
N GLN A 261 -6.03 -31.71 -0.52
CA GLN A 261 -6.13 -33.16 -0.32
C GLN A 261 -5.13 -33.90 -1.22
N ASP A 262 -4.51 -34.96 -0.70
CA ASP A 262 -3.78 -35.92 -1.52
C ASP A 262 -4.73 -36.59 -2.55
N ALA A 263 -4.15 -37.15 -3.61
CA ALA A 263 -4.88 -37.88 -4.63
C ALA A 263 -4.98 -39.38 -4.34
N VAL A 264 -4.26 -39.88 -3.32
CA VAL A 264 -4.15 -41.31 -3.00
C VAL A 264 -4.80 -41.60 -1.66
N ALA A 265 -5.66 -42.61 -1.61
CA ALA A 265 -6.29 -43.04 -0.37
C ALA A 265 -5.30 -43.82 0.51
N MET A 266 -5.49 -43.75 1.83
CA MET A 266 -4.63 -44.42 2.79
C MET A 266 -4.65 -45.95 2.65
N GLY A 267 -5.76 -46.53 2.16
CA GLY A 267 -5.83 -47.96 1.84
C GLY A 267 -5.06 -48.38 0.58
N GLU A 268 -4.72 -47.44 -0.31
CA GLU A 268 -4.03 -47.72 -1.57
C GLU A 268 -2.50 -47.65 -1.46
N ALA A 269 -1.99 -47.02 -0.40
CA ALA A 269 -0.55 -46.85 -0.18
C ALA A 269 -0.17 -47.14 1.28
N SER A 270 0.80 -48.03 1.48
CA SER A 270 1.28 -48.39 2.82
C SER A 270 2.05 -47.25 3.52
N ARG A 271 2.57 -46.27 2.76
CA ARG A 271 3.25 -45.08 3.27
C ARG A 271 2.99 -43.89 2.37
N ARG A 272 2.64 -42.76 2.98
CA ARG A 272 2.36 -41.52 2.28
C ARG A 272 2.71 -40.33 3.16
N PHE A 273 3.42 -39.36 2.59
CA PHE A 273 3.86 -38.14 3.26
C PHE A 273 3.48 -36.94 2.39
N LEU A 274 3.09 -35.84 3.01
CA LEU A 274 2.82 -34.58 2.34
C LEU A 274 3.81 -33.50 2.77
N ARG A 275 4.16 -32.62 1.84
CA ARG A 275 4.80 -31.35 2.11
C ARG A 275 4.21 -30.27 1.24
N LEU A 276 4.36 -29.03 1.67
CA LEU A 276 4.06 -27.87 0.84
C LEU A 276 5.38 -27.30 0.29
N ARG A 277 5.48 -27.20 -1.03
CA ARG A 277 6.58 -26.50 -1.68
C ARG A 277 6.11 -25.12 -2.10
N ILE A 278 6.86 -24.10 -1.71
CA ILE A 278 6.58 -22.70 -2.06
C ILE A 278 7.71 -22.23 -2.97
N THR A 279 7.36 -21.59 -4.08
CA THR A 279 8.33 -21.03 -5.03
C THR A 279 7.84 -19.68 -5.54
N THR A 280 8.78 -18.88 -6.05
CA THR A 280 8.46 -17.80 -6.98
C THR A 280 8.43 -18.35 -8.41
N PRO A 281 7.64 -17.75 -9.33
CA PRO A 281 7.68 -18.07 -10.75
C PRO A 281 9.08 -17.93 -11.37
#